data_AF-A0A177N1J1-F1
#
_entry.id   AF-A0A177N1J1-F1
#
_cell.length_a   1.000
_cell.length_b   1.000
_cell.length_c   1.000
_cell.angle_alpha   90.00
_cell.angle_beta   90.00
_cell.angle_gamma   90.00
#
_symmetry.space_group_name_H-M   'P 1'
#
loop_
_entity.id
_entity.type
_entity.pdbx_description
1 polymer ?
#
loop_
_entity_poly.entity_id
_entity_poly.type
_entity_poly.pdbx_seq_one_letter_code
_entity_poly.pdbx_strand_id
1 'polypeptide(L)'
;MASANAADSIDNCLEKANTQLEINLCDNDEQSLADKELNQIYQAVLKQHQNNKKFIEKLKNSQRAWLKWRDAEMEAIFPEKDQPGYYGSSFAGCWANQLALLTRERSRQLKIWLEGIEEGDICSGSYPIKQ
;
A
#
# COMPACT_ATOMS: atom_id res chain seq x y z
N MET A 1 24.46 10.68 -7.80
CA MET A 1 23.82 9.72 -8.73
C MET A 1 22.37 9.66 -8.32
N ALA A 2 21.47 10.21 -9.15
CA ALA A 2 20.06 10.38 -8.81
C ALA A 2 19.42 9.00 -8.61
N SER A 3 18.87 8.77 -7.43
CA SER A 3 18.02 7.61 -7.16
C SER A 3 16.76 7.77 -8.01
N ALA A 4 16.61 6.96 -9.05
CA ALA A 4 15.34 6.84 -9.74
C ALA A 4 14.31 6.35 -8.71
N ASN A 5 13.35 7.19 -8.39
CA ASN A 5 12.29 6.84 -7.46
C ASN A 5 11.31 5.90 -8.15
N ALA A 6 10.56 5.13 -7.36
CA ALA A 6 9.53 4.23 -7.86
C ALA A 6 8.47 4.95 -8.73
N ALA A 7 8.21 6.24 -8.45
CA ALA A 7 7.36 7.09 -9.29
C ALA A 7 7.97 7.32 -10.68
N ASP A 8 9.26 7.69 -10.75
CA ASP A 8 9.97 7.94 -12.01
C ASP A 8 10.00 6.69 -12.91
N SER A 9 10.02 5.47 -12.33
CA SER A 9 9.98 4.23 -13.12
C SER A 9 8.61 3.95 -13.74
N ILE A 10 7.51 4.35 -13.08
CA ILE A 10 6.15 4.15 -13.58
C ILE A 10 5.83 5.18 -14.67
N ASP A 11 6.20 6.45 -14.45
CA ASP A 11 6.03 7.50 -15.47
C ASP A 11 6.75 7.13 -16.77
N ASN A 12 8.00 6.64 -16.66
CA ASN A 12 8.76 6.13 -17.81
C ASN A 12 8.12 4.91 -18.49
N CYS A 13 7.35 4.10 -17.77
CA CYS A 13 6.62 2.96 -18.33
C CYS A 13 5.43 3.46 -19.15
N LEU A 14 4.62 4.34 -18.55
CA LEU A 14 3.43 4.92 -19.18
C LEU A 14 3.77 5.73 -20.43
N GLU A 15 4.87 6.48 -20.44
CA GLU A 15 5.35 7.21 -21.61
C GLU A 15 5.69 6.30 -22.81
N LYS A 16 6.05 5.04 -22.56
CA LYS A 16 6.40 4.05 -23.58
C LYS A 16 5.24 3.16 -24.00
N ALA A 17 4.17 3.13 -23.22
CA ALA A 17 3.00 2.32 -23.50
C ALA A 17 2.18 2.93 -24.65
N ASN A 18 1.89 2.14 -25.68
CA ASN A 18 1.10 2.56 -26.85
C ASN A 18 -0.25 1.84 -26.95
N THR A 19 -0.44 0.78 -26.15
CA THR A 19 -1.66 -0.03 -26.11
C THR A 19 -2.25 -0.06 -24.71
N GLN A 20 -3.56 -0.27 -24.60
CA GLN A 20 -4.20 -0.43 -23.28
C GLN A 20 -3.62 -1.62 -22.50
N LEU A 21 -3.16 -2.67 -23.18
CA LEU A 21 -2.47 -3.79 -22.54
C LEU A 21 -1.18 -3.33 -21.86
N GLU A 22 -0.35 -2.56 -22.55
CA GLU A 22 0.91 -2.02 -21.99
C GLU A 22 0.64 -1.06 -20.83
N ILE A 23 -0.39 -0.21 -20.94
CA ILE A 23 -0.80 0.67 -19.83
C ILE A 23 -1.19 -0.16 -18.61
N ASN A 24 -2.04 -1.17 -18.79
CA ASN A 24 -2.45 -2.06 -17.69
C ASN A 24 -1.25 -2.80 -17.07
N LEU A 25 -0.20 -3.11 -17.85
CA LEU A 25 1.02 -3.72 -17.31
C LEU A 25 1.80 -2.73 -16.43
N CYS A 26 1.93 -1.47 -16.85
CA CYS A 26 2.54 -0.43 -16.03
C CYS A 26 1.79 -0.23 -14.70
N ASP A 27 0.46 -0.24 -14.72
CA ASP A 27 -0.37 -0.12 -13.51
C ASP A 27 -0.17 -1.32 -12.55
N ASN A 28 -0.03 -2.54 -13.08
CA ASN A 28 0.28 -3.73 -12.29
C ASN A 28 1.69 -3.67 -11.66
N ASP A 29 2.66 -3.10 -12.36
CA ASP A 29 3.99 -2.85 -11.81
C ASP A 29 3.92 -1.84 -10.67
N GLU A 30 3.10 -0.79 -10.78
CA GLU A 30 2.88 0.16 -9.68
C GLU A 30 2.29 -0.55 -8.45
N GLN A 31 1.25 -1.36 -8.63
CA GLN A 31 0.66 -2.15 -7.55
C GLN A 31 1.72 -3.03 -6.85
N SER A 32 2.57 -3.70 -7.64
CA SER A 32 3.63 -4.55 -7.13
C SER A 32 4.68 -3.76 -6.32
N LEU A 33 5.01 -2.55 -6.76
CA LEU A 33 5.90 -1.65 -6.02
C LEU A 33 5.28 -1.18 -4.70
N ALA A 34 4.00 -0.82 -4.70
CA ALA A 34 3.27 -0.45 -3.48
C ALA A 34 3.24 -1.60 -2.46
N ASP A 35 2.95 -2.83 -2.91
CA ASP A 35 2.94 -4.00 -2.04
C ASP A 35 4.34 -4.32 -1.47
N LYS A 36 5.38 -4.12 -2.27
CA LYS A 36 6.77 -4.25 -1.81
C LYS A 36 7.11 -3.21 -0.75
N GLU A 37 6.75 -1.95 -0.96
CA GLU A 37 6.93 -0.86 0.00
C GLU A 37 6.23 -1.17 1.33
N LEU A 38 4.96 -1.58 1.27
CA LEU A 38 4.17 -1.96 2.45
C LEU A 38 4.85 -3.07 3.24
N ASN A 39 5.30 -4.12 2.55
CA ASN A 39 5.98 -5.24 3.20
C ASN A 39 7.31 -4.83 3.83
N GLN A 40 8.10 -3.99 3.16
CA GLN A 40 9.35 -3.47 3.70
C GLN A 40 9.12 -2.67 5.00
N ILE A 41 8.15 -1.75 4.99
CA ILE A 41 7.79 -0.95 6.17
C ILE A 41 7.25 -1.85 7.29
N TYR A 42 6.35 -2.76 6.98
CA TYR A 42 5.79 -3.70 7.94
C TYR A 42 6.88 -4.54 8.63
N GLN A 43 7.84 -5.08 7.86
CA GLN A 43 8.96 -5.83 8.42
C GLN A 43 9.89 -4.96 9.26
N ALA A 44 10.12 -3.70 8.86
CA ALA A 44 10.88 -2.74 9.65
C ALA A 44 10.21 -2.46 11.01
N VAL A 45 8.88 -2.29 11.04
CA VAL A 45 8.12 -2.10 12.28
C VAL A 45 8.24 -3.33 13.18
N LEU A 46 8.07 -4.53 12.63
CA LEU A 46 8.24 -5.78 13.39
C LEU A 46 9.64 -5.90 13.99
N LYS A 47 10.69 -5.50 13.24
CA LYS A 47 12.07 -5.53 13.70
C LYS A 47 12.33 -4.51 14.81
N GLN A 48 11.88 -3.27 14.66
CA GLN A 48 12.02 -2.22 15.66
C GLN A 48 11.36 -2.59 16.99
N HIS A 49 10.22 -3.28 16.92
CA HIS A 49 9.46 -3.70 18.10
C HIS A 49 9.65 -5.18 18.47
N GLN A 50 10.72 -5.85 18.03
CA GLN A 50 10.93 -7.30 18.18
C GLN A 50 10.81 -7.82 19.63
N ASN A 51 11.13 -6.99 20.62
CA ASN A 51 11.05 -7.34 22.04
C ASN A 51 9.64 -7.17 22.65
N ASN A 52 8.72 -6.49 21.95
CA ASN A 52 7.35 -6.27 22.40
C ASN A 52 6.39 -7.26 21.71
N LYS A 53 6.36 -8.50 22.24
CA LYS A 53 5.54 -9.60 21.69
C LYS A 53 4.04 -9.25 21.63
N LYS A 54 3.52 -8.55 22.65
CA LYS A 54 2.11 -8.15 22.73
C LYS A 54 1.75 -7.19 21.60
N PHE A 55 2.58 -6.17 21.37
CA PHE A 55 2.40 -5.25 20.26
C PHE A 55 2.43 -5.98 18.91
N ILE A 56 3.44 -6.83 18.69
CA ILE A 56 3.59 -7.59 17.42
C ILE A 56 2.35 -8.44 17.11
N GLU A 57 1.79 -9.13 18.11
CA GLU A 57 0.56 -9.91 17.94
C GLU A 57 -0.61 -9.03 17.48
N LYS A 58 -0.78 -7.86 18.13
CA LYS A 58 -1.86 -6.92 17.78
C LYS A 58 -1.65 -6.27 16.42
N LEU A 59 -0.42 -5.91 16.06
CA LEU A 59 -0.10 -5.38 14.74
C LEU A 59 -0.37 -6.42 13.64
N LYS A 60 0.01 -7.68 13.84
CA LYS A 60 -0.31 -8.79 12.93
C LYS A 60 -1.81 -8.96 12.75
N ASN A 61 -2.58 -8.88 13.82
CA ASN A 61 -4.05 -8.91 13.75
C ASN A 61 -4.61 -7.72 12.96
N SER A 62 -4.13 -6.50 13.24
CA SER A 62 -4.52 -5.29 12.51
C SER A 62 -4.21 -5.41 11.01
N GLN A 63 -3.03 -5.90 10.63
CA GLN A 63 -2.64 -6.05 9.23
C GLN A 63 -3.51 -7.08 8.50
N ARG A 64 -3.85 -8.21 9.13
CA ARG A 64 -4.77 -9.20 8.56
C ARG A 64 -6.19 -8.65 8.41
N ALA A 65 -6.67 -7.87 9.38
CA ALA A 65 -7.97 -7.22 9.29
C ALA A 65 -7.98 -6.17 8.17
N TRP A 66 -6.90 -5.42 8.02
CA TRP A 66 -6.74 -4.45 6.93
C TRP A 66 -6.79 -5.12 5.55
N LEU A 67 -6.17 -6.29 5.36
CA LEU A 67 -6.28 -7.03 4.08
C LEU A 67 -7.74 -7.35 3.75
N LYS A 68 -8.50 -7.87 4.71
CA LYS A 68 -9.94 -8.15 4.52
C LYS A 68 -10.74 -6.89 4.19
N TRP A 69 -10.45 -5.79 4.88
CA TRP A 69 -11.08 -4.51 4.60
C TRP A 69 -10.74 -4.02 3.19
N ARG A 70 -9.46 -4.03 2.81
CA ARG A 70 -9.00 -3.59 1.48
C ARG A 70 -9.68 -4.38 0.37
N ASP A 71 -9.75 -5.70 0.53
CA ASP A 71 -10.41 -6.55 -0.47
C ASP A 71 -11.91 -6.18 -0.55
N ALA A 72 -12.60 -6.04 0.59
CA ALA A 72 -14.00 -5.61 0.62
C ALA A 72 -14.23 -4.19 0.07
N GLU A 73 -13.27 -3.28 0.29
CA GLU A 73 -13.30 -1.92 -0.23
C GLU A 73 -13.19 -1.93 -1.76
N MET A 74 -12.31 -2.78 -2.33
CA MET A 74 -12.20 -2.94 -3.78
C MET A 74 -13.50 -3.47 -4.41
N GLU A 75 -14.17 -4.42 -3.75
CA GLU A 75 -15.51 -4.88 -4.16
C GLU A 75 -16.54 -3.73 -4.14
N ALA A 76 -16.48 -2.85 -3.14
CA ALA A 76 -17.40 -1.72 -3.03
C ALA A 76 -17.11 -0.62 -4.07
N ILE A 77 -15.85 -0.40 -4.45
CA ILE A 77 -15.44 0.54 -5.48
C ILE A 77 -15.80 0.01 -6.88
N PHE A 78 -15.66 -1.30 -7.09
CA PHE A 78 -15.95 -1.97 -8.36
C PHE A 78 -17.05 -3.03 -8.23
N PRO A 79 -18.29 -2.65 -7.89
CA PRO A 79 -19.36 -3.62 -7.61
C PRO A 79 -19.75 -4.48 -8.82
N GLU A 80 -19.49 -4.00 -10.04
CA GLU A 80 -19.84 -4.70 -11.27
C GLU A 80 -18.65 -5.46 -11.89
N LYS A 81 -17.60 -5.75 -11.11
CA LYS A 81 -16.37 -6.38 -11.64
C LYS A 81 -16.59 -7.74 -12.29
N ASP A 82 -17.66 -8.43 -11.86
CA ASP A 82 -18.03 -9.76 -12.34
C ASP A 82 -18.92 -9.70 -13.58
N GLN A 83 -19.40 -8.50 -13.96
CA GLN A 83 -20.13 -8.29 -15.21
C GLN A 83 -19.14 -8.11 -16.37
N PRO A 84 -19.10 -9.03 -17.35
CA PRO A 84 -18.15 -8.94 -18.45
C PRO A 84 -18.31 -7.63 -19.25
N GLY A 85 -17.20 -6.91 -19.40
CA GLY A 85 -17.14 -5.69 -20.22
C GLY A 85 -17.69 -4.42 -19.57
N TYR A 86 -18.21 -4.47 -18.34
CA TYR A 86 -18.81 -3.28 -17.69
C TYR A 86 -17.82 -2.11 -17.59
N TYR A 87 -16.59 -2.37 -17.14
CA TYR A 87 -15.52 -1.37 -16.99
C TYR A 87 -14.58 -1.29 -18.22
N GLY A 88 -14.86 -2.06 -19.27
CA GLY A 88 -14.04 -2.07 -20.49
C GLY A 88 -12.61 -2.59 -20.30
N SER A 89 -11.75 -2.31 -21.29
CA SER A 89 -10.37 -2.82 -21.34
C SER A 89 -9.42 -2.18 -20.32
N SER A 90 -9.78 -1.03 -19.74
CA SER A 90 -8.98 -0.32 -18.74
C SER A 90 -9.18 -0.85 -17.32
N PHE A 91 -10.15 -1.76 -17.10
CA PHE A 91 -10.51 -2.23 -15.78
C PHE A 91 -9.33 -2.79 -14.98
N ALA A 92 -8.48 -3.60 -15.62
CA ALA A 92 -7.31 -4.19 -14.97
C ALA A 92 -6.36 -3.10 -14.41
N GLY A 93 -6.14 -2.03 -15.18
CA GLY A 93 -5.35 -0.89 -14.73
C GLY A 93 -6.01 -0.09 -13.60
N CYS A 94 -7.31 0.20 -13.73
CA CYS A 94 -8.07 0.87 -12.66
C CYS A 94 -8.04 0.09 -11.34
N TRP A 95 -8.18 -1.23 -11.41
CA TRP A 95 -8.11 -2.11 -10.25
C TRP A 95 -6.71 -2.05 -9.60
N ALA A 96 -5.65 -2.22 -10.40
CA ALA A 96 -4.28 -2.19 -9.92
C ALA A 96 -3.92 -0.85 -9.25
N ASN A 97 -4.29 0.27 -9.88
CA ASN A 97 -4.03 1.62 -9.37
C ASN A 97 -4.77 1.88 -8.06
N GLN A 98 -6.06 1.51 -7.97
CA GLN A 98 -6.81 1.68 -6.73
C GLN A 98 -6.24 0.82 -5.60
N LEU A 99 -5.83 -0.41 -5.91
CA LEU A 99 -5.20 -1.30 -4.93
C LEU A 99 -3.84 -0.74 -4.45
N ALA A 100 -3.04 -0.18 -5.36
CA ALA A 100 -1.80 0.51 -5.05
C ALA A 100 -2.02 1.70 -4.11
N LEU A 101 -3.04 2.53 -4.38
CA LEU A 101 -3.40 3.69 -3.54
C LEU A 101 -3.73 3.28 -2.11
N LEU A 102 -4.62 2.30 -1.92
CA LEU A 102 -4.98 1.78 -0.60
C LEU A 102 -3.76 1.19 0.13
N THR A 103 -2.92 0.45 -0.59
CA THR A 103 -1.68 -0.13 -0.06
C THR A 103 -0.69 0.94 0.40
N ARG A 104 -0.46 2.00 -0.39
CA ARG A 104 0.42 3.13 0.00
C ARG A 104 -0.12 3.88 1.21
N GLU A 105 -1.43 4.05 1.32
CA GLU A 105 -2.02 4.69 2.50
C GLU A 105 -1.77 3.87 3.76
N ARG A 106 -1.89 2.55 3.67
CA ARG A 106 -1.50 1.68 4.78
C ARG A 106 -0.02 1.77 5.11
N SER A 107 0.85 1.86 4.11
CA SER A 107 2.28 2.09 4.30
C SER A 107 2.55 3.35 5.12
N ARG A 108 1.87 4.47 4.82
CA ARG A 108 1.99 5.72 5.60
C ARG A 108 1.56 5.54 7.04
N GLN A 109 0.41 4.88 7.29
CA GLN A 109 -0.06 4.60 8.64
C GLN A 109 0.94 3.76 9.44
N LEU A 110 1.55 2.75 8.82
CA LEU A 110 2.56 1.92 9.47
C LEU A 110 3.87 2.67 9.74
N LYS A 111 4.24 3.60 8.87
CA LYS A 111 5.47 4.39 8.98
C LYS A 111 5.51 5.26 10.24
N ILE A 112 4.36 5.61 10.81
CA ILE A 112 4.28 6.35 12.08
C ILE A 112 4.98 5.56 13.21
N TRP A 113 4.94 4.23 13.21
CA TRP A 113 5.69 3.42 14.18
C TRP A 113 7.20 3.43 13.99
N LEU A 114 7.69 3.81 12.80
CA LEU A 114 9.12 3.98 12.54
C LEU A 114 9.59 5.39 12.89
N GLU A 115 8.80 6.40 12.49
CA GLU A 115 9.16 7.82 12.64
C GLU A 115 8.89 8.36 14.04
N GLY A 116 7.87 7.82 14.71
CA GLY A 116 7.38 8.33 15.98
C GLY A 116 6.59 9.63 15.86
N ILE A 117 6.13 10.11 17.01
CA ILE A 117 5.28 11.30 17.17
C ILE A 117 5.90 12.27 18.19
N GLU A 118 5.40 13.51 18.26
CA GLU A 118 5.84 14.45 19.30
C GLU A 118 5.32 14.04 20.69
N GLU A 119 6.09 14.37 21.72
CA GLU A 119 5.68 14.17 23.12
C GLU A 119 4.55 15.13 23.48
N GLY A 120 3.58 14.67 24.29
CA GLY A 120 2.55 15.55 24.88
C GLY A 120 1.11 15.05 24.78
N ASP A 121 0.83 14.02 23.97
CA ASP A 121 -0.49 13.40 23.89
C ASP A 121 -0.50 12.02 24.57
N ILE A 122 -1.34 11.83 25.60
CA ILE A 122 -1.48 10.56 26.32
C ILE A 122 -2.21 9.50 25.48
N CYS A 123 -2.99 9.93 24.48
CA CYS A 123 -3.77 9.08 23.59
C CYS A 123 -2.93 8.47 22.45
N SER A 124 -1.63 8.75 22.44
CA SER A 124 -0.64 8.29 21.46
C SER A 124 -0.45 6.77 21.37
N GLY A 125 -0.95 6.00 22.36
CA GLY A 125 -0.96 4.55 22.32
C GLY A 125 0.45 3.94 22.20
N SER A 126 0.68 3.15 21.14
CA SER A 126 1.92 2.38 20.95
C SER A 126 2.97 3.04 20.05
N TYR A 127 2.73 4.27 19.60
CA TYR A 127 3.68 5.00 18.78
C TYR A 127 4.92 5.39 19.60
N PRO A 128 6.15 5.27 19.05
CA PRO A 128 7.33 5.78 19.72
C PRO A 128 7.31 7.31 19.72
N ILE A 129 7.98 7.91 20.71
CA ILE A 129 8.21 9.36 20.74
C ILE A 129 9.44 9.66 19.87
N LYS A 130 9.33 10.71 19.03
CA LYS A 130 10.46 11.25 18.27
C LYS A 130 11.57 11.66 19.24
N GLN A 131 12.78 11.17 19.02
CA GLN A 131 13.97 11.63 19.75
C GLN A 131 14.43 12.99 19.21
#